data_AF-A0A672RM35-F1
#
_entry.id   AF-A0A672RM35-F1
#
_cell.length_a   1.000
_cell.length_b   1.000
_cell.length_c   1.000
_cell.angle_alpha   90.00
_cell.angle_beta   90.00
_cell.angle_gamma   90.00
#
_symmetry.space_group_name_H-M   'P 1'
#
loop_
_entity.id
_entity.type
_entity.pdbx_description
1 polymer ?
#
loop_
_entity_poly.entity_id
_entity_poly.type
_entity_poly.pdbx_seq_one_letter_code
_entity_poly.pdbx_strand_id
1 'polypeptide(L)'
;LQTAPLSKAVEQLAIKLNVRPSQILLLNKDIDLPIHSSISELGLGIADIIDCVVTENKQEESDKRNVITVRLQGKEKASVQEYSLKKNAPLGSILSQYVSGLAASARRKARFLFDGSRVTHNQTPADLDMEDGDVIEVWA
;
A
#
# COMPACT_ATOMS: atom_id res chain seq x y z
N LEU A 1 -6.74 3.30 37.59
CA LEU A 1 -7.53 4.14 36.67
C LEU A 1 -7.01 3.88 35.26
N GLN A 2 -7.81 3.25 34.40
CA GLN A 2 -7.41 2.99 33.02
C GLN A 2 -7.77 4.23 32.18
N THR A 3 -6.76 4.88 31.60
CA THR A 3 -6.96 6.05 30.73
C THR A 3 -7.05 5.60 29.27
N ALA A 4 -7.78 6.35 28.45
CA ALA A 4 -7.89 6.04 27.03
C ALA A 4 -6.55 6.33 26.32
N PRO A 5 -6.26 5.64 25.20
CA PRO A 5 -5.09 5.93 24.39
C PRO A 5 -5.18 7.32 23.75
N LEU A 6 -4.02 7.90 23.48
CA LEU A 6 -3.91 9.19 22.79
C LEU A 6 -4.52 9.18 21.38
N SER A 7 -4.70 8.00 20.77
CA SER A 7 -5.36 7.84 19.47
C SER A 7 -6.75 8.49 19.42
N LYS A 8 -7.51 8.48 20.53
CA LYS A 8 -8.80 9.17 20.59
C LYS A 8 -8.65 10.70 20.48
N ALA A 9 -7.60 11.26 21.07
CA ALA A 9 -7.31 12.68 20.95
C ALA A 9 -6.87 13.01 19.51
N VAL A 10 -6.06 12.14 18.89
CA VAL A 10 -5.67 12.27 17.48
C VAL A 10 -6.88 12.27 16.55
N GLU A 11 -7.84 11.37 16.73
CA GLU A 11 -9.08 11.33 15.94
C GLU A 11 -9.88 12.63 16.08
N GLN A 12 -10.01 13.16 17.30
CA GLN A 12 -10.71 14.43 17.52
C GLN A 12 -9.97 15.63 16.92
N LEU A 13 -8.65 15.67 17.02
CA LEU A 13 -7.81 16.71 16.44
C LEU A 13 -7.87 16.66 14.91
N ALA A 14 -7.88 15.47 14.31
CA ALA A 14 -8.03 15.27 12.87
C ALA A 14 -9.29 15.94 12.32
N ILE A 15 -10.42 15.71 13.00
CA ILE A 15 -11.70 16.35 12.65
C ILE A 15 -11.62 17.88 12.80
N LYS A 16 -11.06 18.37 13.90
CA LYS A 16 -10.97 19.82 14.18
C LYS A 16 -10.05 20.56 13.22
N LEU A 17 -8.93 19.94 12.84
CA LEU A 17 -7.92 20.52 11.97
C LEU A 17 -8.20 20.24 10.49
N ASN A 18 -9.23 19.45 10.18
CA ASN A 18 -9.57 19.00 8.83
C ASN A 18 -8.39 18.31 8.12
N VAL A 19 -7.69 17.44 8.85
CA VAL A 19 -6.59 16.62 8.35
C VAL A 19 -6.82 15.16 8.69
N ARG A 20 -6.08 14.24 8.08
CA ARG A 20 -6.18 12.82 8.44
C ARG A 20 -5.46 12.55 9.77
N PRO A 21 -5.92 11.56 10.57
CA PRO A 21 -5.21 11.14 11.79
C PRO A 21 -3.72 10.84 11.57
N SER A 22 -3.36 10.29 10.40
CA SER A 22 -1.97 10.00 10.00
C SER A 22 -1.09 11.24 9.86
N GLN A 23 -1.67 12.44 9.79
CA GLN A 23 -0.94 13.70 9.67
C GLN A 23 -0.63 14.32 11.01
N ILE A 24 -1.16 13.79 12.11
CA ILE A 24 -1.02 14.42 13.42
C ILE A 24 0.07 13.71 14.20
N LEU A 25 1.08 14.48 14.59
CA LEU A 25 2.11 14.09 15.53
C LEU A 25 1.87 14.80 16.86
N LEU A 26 1.91 14.06 17.96
CA LEU A 26 1.81 14.59 19.31
C LEU A 26 3.20 14.58 19.95
N LEU A 27 3.60 15.69 20.55
CA LEU A 27 4.89 15.86 21.21
C LEU A 27 4.69 16.31 22.66
N ASN A 28 5.55 15.88 23.57
CA ASN A 28 5.71 16.51 24.88
C ASN A 28 7.18 16.86 25.07
N LYS A 29 7.50 18.15 25.26
CA LYS A 29 8.89 18.63 25.38
C LYS A 29 9.76 18.14 24.22
N ASP A 30 9.25 18.28 22.99
CA ASP A 30 9.88 17.82 21.75
C ASP A 30 10.06 16.29 21.60
N ILE A 31 9.42 15.48 22.46
CA ILE A 31 9.46 14.00 22.37
C ILE A 31 8.17 13.47 21.74
N ASP A 32 8.31 12.68 20.68
CA ASP A 32 7.23 11.93 20.02
C ASP A 32 6.46 11.04 21.01
N LEU A 33 5.16 11.28 21.10
CA LEU A 33 4.26 10.48 21.93
C LEU A 33 3.63 9.34 21.11
N PRO A 34 3.74 8.08 21.57
CA PRO A 34 3.08 6.96 20.92
C PRO A 34 1.57 7.05 21.10
N ILE A 35 0.84 7.10 19.99
CA ILE A 35 -0.62 7.29 19.98
C ILE A 35 -1.40 6.11 20.58
N HIS A 36 -0.78 4.92 20.65
CA HIS A 36 -1.40 3.72 21.24
C HIS A 36 -1.27 3.68 22.76
N SER A 37 -0.40 4.50 23.34
CA SER A 37 -0.21 4.55 24.78
C SER A 37 -1.22 5.46 25.45
N SER A 38 -1.50 5.14 26.70
CA SER A 38 -2.36 5.95 27.56
C SER A 38 -1.57 7.06 28.26
N ILE A 39 -2.28 8.11 28.69
CA ILE A 39 -1.69 9.23 29.45
C ILE A 39 -0.97 8.72 30.70
N SER A 40 -1.53 7.69 31.35
CA SER A 40 -0.96 7.06 32.54
C SER A 40 0.35 6.33 32.26
N GLU A 41 0.46 5.63 31.12
CA GLU A 41 1.68 4.92 30.71
C GLU A 41 2.81 5.89 30.37
N LEU A 42 2.45 7.08 29.86
CA LEU A 42 3.40 8.13 29.47
C LEU A 42 3.78 9.05 30.63
N GLY A 43 3.21 8.84 31.82
CA GLY A 43 3.48 9.66 33.01
C GLY A 43 3.03 11.12 32.86
N LEU A 44 2.07 11.39 31.99
CA LEU A 44 1.59 12.74 31.69
C LEU A 44 0.55 13.19 32.73
N GLY A 45 0.74 14.40 33.26
CA GLY A 45 -0.16 15.06 34.19
C GLY A 45 -0.99 16.17 33.55
N ILE A 46 -1.93 16.73 34.31
CA ILE A 46 -2.83 17.80 33.84
C ILE A 46 -2.12 19.11 33.46
N ALA A 47 -0.87 19.28 33.90
CA ALA A 47 -0.06 20.46 33.62
C ALA A 47 0.88 20.27 32.41
N ASP A 48 0.97 19.06 31.86
CA ASP A 48 1.78 18.82 30.67
C ASP A 48 1.07 19.37 29.44
N ILE A 49 1.85 20.04 28.59
CA ILE A 49 1.38 20.60 27.32
C ILE A 49 1.81 19.64 26.23
N ILE A 50 0.85 19.18 25.44
CA ILE A 50 1.10 18.33 24.27
C ILE A 50 1.04 19.21 23.03
N ASP A 51 2.15 19.31 22.31
CA ASP A 51 2.19 19.99 21.03
C ASP A 51 1.59 19.10 19.94
N CYS A 52 0.69 19.66 19.15
CA CYS A 52 0.07 18.99 18.01
C CYS A 52 0.69 19.55 16.73
N VAL A 53 1.52 18.74 16.07
CA VAL A 53 2.14 19.10 14.80
C VAL A 53 1.40 18.43 13.66
N VAL A 54 0.92 19.22 12.71
CA VAL A 54 0.38 18.71 11.45
C VAL A 54 1.53 18.52 10.48
N THR A 55 1.73 17.28 10.08
CA THR A 55 2.75 16.86 9.12
C THR A 55 2.13 16.69 7.74
N GLU A 56 2.91 17.00 6.72
CA GLU A 56 2.56 16.66 5.34
C GLU A 56 2.63 15.14 5.18
N ASN A 57 1.60 14.55 4.55
CA ASN A 57 1.45 13.10 4.38
C ASN A 57 2.60 12.49 3.55
N LYS A 58 3.73 12.16 4.18
CA LYS A 58 4.78 11.37 3.52
C LYS A 58 4.33 9.93 3.22
N GLN A 59 3.34 9.41 3.94
CA GLN A 59 2.83 8.04 3.73
C GLN A 59 2.05 7.89 2.41
N GLU A 60 1.25 8.88 1.99
CA GLU A 60 0.50 8.81 0.73
C GLU A 60 1.36 8.99 -0.52
N GLU A 61 2.39 9.84 -0.45
CA GLU A 61 3.33 9.95 -1.57
C GLU A 61 4.17 8.69 -1.72
N SER A 62 4.58 8.05 -0.61
CA SER A 62 5.31 6.78 -0.69
C SER A 62 4.46 5.68 -1.32
N ASP A 63 3.16 5.66 -1.03
CA ASP A 63 2.23 4.68 -1.58
C ASP A 63 1.93 4.92 -3.07
N LYS A 64 1.84 6.17 -3.53
CA LYS A 64 1.66 6.49 -4.96
C LYS A 64 2.93 6.29 -5.78
N ARG A 65 4.11 6.61 -5.24
CA ARG A 65 5.41 6.33 -5.89
C ARG A 65 5.69 4.84 -6.01
N ASN A 66 5.02 4.02 -5.20
CA ASN A 66 5.19 2.58 -5.17
C ASN A 66 4.16 1.82 -6.02
N VAL A 67 3.32 2.50 -6.80
CA VAL A 67 2.41 1.86 -7.75
C VAL A 67 3.03 1.91 -9.14
N ILE A 68 3.00 0.77 -9.84
CA ILE A 68 3.37 0.66 -11.25
C ILE A 68 2.21 0.09 -12.06
N THR A 69 2.24 0.35 -13.34
CA THR A 69 1.39 -0.26 -14.36
C THR A 69 2.12 -1.46 -14.95
N VAL A 70 1.50 -2.63 -14.93
CA VAL A 70 1.99 -3.84 -15.58
C VAL A 70 0.99 -4.24 -16.67
N ARG A 71 1.50 -4.57 -17.85
CA ARG A 71 0.73 -4.98 -19.02
C ARG A 71 0.77 -6.49 -19.17
N LEU A 72 -0.38 -7.15 -19.24
CA LEU A 72 -0.45 -8.56 -19.62
C LEU A 72 -0.77 -8.67 -21.10
N GLN A 73 0.14 -9.24 -21.88
CA GLN A 73 0.03 -9.36 -23.33
C GLN A 73 -0.11 -10.83 -23.75
N GLY A 74 -1.22 -11.18 -24.38
CA GLY A 74 -1.42 -12.48 -25.02
C GLY A 74 -0.64 -12.64 -26.32
N LYS A 75 -0.80 -13.78 -27.00
CA LYS A 75 -0.12 -14.09 -28.27
C LYS A 75 -0.38 -13.05 -29.38
N GLU A 76 -1.57 -12.46 -29.39
CA GLU A 76 -1.92 -11.41 -30.34
C GLU A 76 -1.55 -10.04 -29.78
N LYS A 77 -0.93 -9.19 -30.60
CA LYS A 77 -0.51 -7.84 -30.17
C LYS A 77 -1.67 -6.98 -29.66
N ALA A 78 -2.89 -7.24 -30.10
CA ALA A 78 -4.10 -6.54 -29.65
C ALA A 78 -4.65 -7.05 -28.30
N SER A 79 -4.15 -8.18 -27.79
CA SER A 79 -4.60 -8.81 -26.54
C SER A 79 -3.79 -8.29 -25.34
N VAL A 80 -3.82 -6.98 -25.12
CA VAL A 80 -3.12 -6.33 -24.00
C VAL A 80 -4.14 -5.84 -22.97
N GLN A 81 -3.90 -6.14 -21.69
CA GLN A 81 -4.64 -5.59 -20.56
C GLN A 81 -3.68 -4.94 -19.57
N GLU A 82 -3.99 -3.72 -19.14
CA GLU A 82 -3.16 -2.97 -18.19
C GLU A 82 -3.73 -3.08 -16.77
N TYR A 83 -2.83 -3.23 -15.80
CA TYR A 83 -3.16 -3.32 -14.37
C TYR A 83 -2.24 -2.44 -13.56
N SER A 84 -2.78 -1.69 -12.61
CA SER A 84 -1.97 -0.92 -11.65
C SER A 84 -1.95 -1.62 -10.29
N LEU A 85 -0.76 -1.81 -9.73
CA LEU A 85 -0.55 -2.43 -8.43
C LEU A 85 0.69 -1.89 -7.73
N LYS A 86 0.77 -2.06 -6.40
CA LYS A 86 1.98 -1.70 -5.65
C LYS A 86 3.14 -2.63 -6.03
N LYS A 87 4.39 -2.14 -6.08
CA LYS A 87 5.57 -2.97 -6.40
C LYS A 87 5.77 -4.12 -5.42
N ASN A 88 5.28 -4.00 -4.19
CA ASN A 88 5.38 -5.03 -3.16
C ASN A 88 4.10 -5.87 -3.01
N ALA A 89 3.11 -5.69 -3.89
CA ALA A 89 1.89 -6.50 -3.89
C ALA A 89 2.09 -7.75 -4.78
N PRO A 90 1.60 -8.93 -4.36
CA PRO A 90 1.67 -10.13 -5.20
C PRO A 90 0.93 -9.97 -6.52
N LEU A 91 1.52 -10.49 -7.60
CA LEU A 91 0.95 -10.45 -8.95
C LEU A 91 -0.31 -11.33 -9.11
N GLY A 92 -0.56 -12.24 -8.17
CA GLY A 92 -1.62 -13.25 -8.30
C GLY A 92 -3.02 -12.70 -8.59
N SER A 93 -3.36 -11.52 -8.08
CA SER A 93 -4.65 -10.87 -8.35
C SER A 93 -4.80 -10.52 -9.83
N ILE A 94 -3.82 -9.84 -10.42
CA ILE A 94 -3.86 -9.40 -11.82
C ILE A 94 -3.78 -10.59 -12.79
N LEU A 95 -2.96 -11.61 -12.46
CA LEU A 95 -2.84 -12.84 -13.25
C LEU A 95 -4.16 -13.61 -13.30
N SER A 96 -4.82 -13.75 -12.14
CA SER A 96 -6.11 -14.43 -12.01
C SER A 96 -7.21 -13.69 -12.76
N GLN A 97 -7.22 -12.35 -12.66
CA GLN A 97 -8.16 -11.52 -13.38
C GLN A 97 -8.01 -11.67 -14.90
N TYR A 98 -6.79 -11.65 -15.43
CA TYR A 98 -6.56 -11.85 -16.86
C TYR A 98 -7.11 -13.19 -17.38
N VAL A 99 -6.78 -14.31 -16.72
CA VAL A 99 -7.20 -15.63 -17.19
C VAL A 99 -8.68 -15.92 -16.96
N SER A 100 -9.36 -15.11 -16.13
CA SER A 100 -10.81 -15.18 -15.96
C SER A 100 -11.57 -14.84 -17.25
N GLY A 101 -11.00 -13.95 -18.08
CA GLY A 101 -11.51 -13.60 -19.41
C GLY A 101 -11.21 -14.61 -20.51
N LEU A 102 -10.32 -15.58 -20.27
CA LEU A 102 -9.96 -16.61 -21.25
C LEU A 102 -10.90 -17.82 -21.21
N ALA A 103 -10.99 -18.53 -22.34
CA ALA A 103 -11.66 -19.82 -22.43
C ALA A 103 -11.07 -20.86 -21.44
N ALA A 104 -11.90 -21.78 -20.94
CA ALA A 104 -11.51 -22.72 -19.89
C ALA A 104 -10.31 -23.62 -20.25
N SER A 105 -10.15 -23.96 -21.54
CA SER A 105 -9.00 -24.73 -22.04
C SER A 105 -7.70 -23.93 -21.97
N ALA A 106 -7.75 -22.65 -22.37
CA ALA A 106 -6.62 -21.72 -22.34
C ALA A 106 -6.21 -21.38 -20.89
N ARG A 107 -7.18 -21.15 -20.00
CA ARG A 107 -6.92 -20.87 -18.58
C ARG A 107 -6.05 -21.93 -17.88
N ARG A 108 -6.26 -23.22 -18.19
CA ARG A 108 -5.48 -24.32 -17.59
C ARG A 108 -4.03 -24.39 -18.12
N LYS A 109 -3.81 -23.91 -19.34
CA LYS A 109 -2.51 -23.97 -20.02
C LYS A 109 -1.72 -22.66 -19.90
N ALA A 110 -2.37 -21.57 -19.52
CA ALA A 110 -1.78 -20.26 -19.32
C ALA A 110 -0.46 -20.33 -18.53
N ARG A 111 0.57 -19.69 -19.09
CA ARG A 111 1.88 -19.44 -18.50
C ARG A 111 2.16 -17.96 -18.61
N PHE A 112 2.73 -17.40 -17.55
CA PHE A 112 3.11 -16.00 -17.46
C PHE A 112 4.62 -15.91 -17.49
N LEU A 113 5.16 -15.09 -18.38
CA LEU A 113 6.58 -14.90 -18.54
C LEU A 113 6.92 -13.41 -18.44
N PHE A 114 7.99 -13.12 -17.72
CA PHE A 114 8.64 -11.81 -17.67
C PHE A 114 10.13 -12.03 -17.89
N ASP A 115 10.73 -11.32 -18.84
CA ASP A 115 12.13 -11.52 -19.27
C ASP A 115 12.50 -12.99 -19.53
N GLY A 116 11.58 -13.73 -20.16
CA GLY A 116 11.73 -15.16 -20.45
C GLY A 116 11.65 -16.09 -19.23
N SER A 117 11.51 -15.54 -18.03
CA SER A 117 11.37 -16.30 -16.77
C SER A 117 9.92 -16.45 -16.37
N ARG A 118 9.58 -17.60 -15.77
CA ARG A 118 8.20 -17.89 -15.36
C ARG A 118 7.82 -17.06 -14.14
N VAL A 119 6.69 -16.35 -14.25
CA VAL A 119 6.07 -15.60 -13.15
C VAL A 119 5.11 -16.49 -12.37
N THR A 120 5.15 -16.36 -11.04
CA THR A 120 4.26 -17.05 -10.09
C THR A 120 3.36 -16.05 -9.35
N HIS A 121 2.26 -16.54 -8.76
CA HIS A 121 1.23 -15.69 -8.14
C HIS A 121 1.72 -14.97 -6.88
N ASN A 122 2.75 -15.49 -6.21
CA ASN A 122 3.26 -14.96 -4.95
C ASN A 122 4.38 -13.93 -5.17
N GLN A 123 4.97 -13.88 -6.36
CA GLN A 123 5.98 -12.89 -6.70
C GLN A 123 5.36 -11.51 -6.80
N THR A 124 6.14 -10.52 -6.40
CA THR A 124 5.80 -9.10 -6.51
C THR A 124 6.57 -8.47 -7.67
N PRO A 125 6.13 -7.32 -8.21
CA PRO A 125 6.92 -6.59 -9.18
C PRO A 125 8.35 -6.25 -8.70
N ALA A 126 8.53 -5.95 -7.41
CA ALA A 126 9.84 -5.69 -6.83
C ALA A 126 10.76 -6.92 -6.84
N ASP A 127 10.21 -8.13 -6.60
CA ASP A 127 11.00 -9.38 -6.67
C ASP A 127 11.49 -9.68 -8.09
N LEU A 128 10.79 -9.16 -9.10
CA LEU A 128 11.08 -9.33 -10.51
C LEU A 128 11.81 -8.13 -11.12
N ASP A 129 12.12 -7.10 -10.32
CA ASP A 129 12.73 -5.84 -10.77
C ASP A 129 11.93 -5.12 -11.87
N MET A 130 10.59 -5.16 -11.79
CA MET A 130 9.71 -4.54 -12.77
C MET A 130 9.60 -3.02 -12.60
N GLU A 131 9.50 -2.34 -13.75
CA GLU A 131 9.27 -0.91 -13.90
C GLU A 131 7.86 -0.59 -14.42
N ASP A 132 7.50 0.70 -14.39
CA ASP A 132 6.20 1.16 -14.88
C ASP A 132 6.09 0.97 -16.41
N GLY A 133 5.05 0.25 -16.81
CA GLY A 133 4.77 -0.07 -18.21
C GLY A 133 5.30 -1.42 -18.68
N ASP A 134 5.96 -2.18 -17.82
CA ASP A 134 6.52 -3.51 -18.13
C ASP A 134 5.46 -4.53 -18.54
N VAL A 135 5.90 -5.53 -19.32
CA VAL A 135 5.01 -6.49 -19.97
C VAL A 135 5.23 -7.90 -19.44
N ILE A 136 4.16 -8.53 -18.96
CA ILE A 136 4.08 -9.96 -18.74
C ILE A 136 3.46 -10.61 -19.99
N GLU A 137 4.20 -11.51 -20.62
CA GLU A 137 3.68 -12.32 -21.72
C GLU A 137 2.80 -13.45 -21.20
N VAL A 138 1.65 -13.67 -21.84
CA VAL A 138 0.70 -14.73 -21.51
C VAL A 138 0.62 -15.75 -22.64
N TRP A 139 1.08 -16.95 -22.33
CA TRP A 139 1.11 -18.10 -23.24
C TRP A 139 0.03 -19.10 -22.81
N ALA A 140 -1.13 -19.09 -23.48
CA ALA A 140 -2.31 -19.86 -23.11
C ALA A 140 -2.79 -20.81 -24.22
#